data_AF-A0A8I3A577-F1
#
_entry.id   AF-A0A8I3A577-F1
#
_cell.length_a   1.000
_cell.length_b   1.000
_cell.length_c   1.000
_cell.angle_alpha   90.00
_cell.angle_beta   90.00
_cell.angle_gamma   90.00
#
_symmetry.space_group_name_H-M   'P 1'
#
loop_
_entity.id
_entity.type
_entity.pdbx_description
1 polymer ?
#
loop_
_entity_poly.entity_id
_entity_poly.type
_entity_poly.pdbx_seq_one_letter_code
_entity_poly.pdbx_strand_id
1 'polypeptide(L)'
;MASVNNDLLPVPSLKWQIAQLEIENSELRGADKLQDYLYRVYLKLIRWLPSLQGLLHSEATGDLRDVFQKLTKGADGAHGDDTASLKSAVAHWLNECSPPPDPPVIAKSKMCHGFFHRVTGELLCPAEYDWTDKM
;
A
#
# COMPACT_ATOMS: atom_id res chain seq x y z
N MET A 1 -5.46 66.21 6.47
CA MET A 1 -6.31 65.53 5.46
C MET A 1 -5.63 64.23 5.09
N ALA A 2 -6.11 63.09 5.61
CA ALA A 2 -5.67 61.77 5.18
C ALA A 2 -6.94 60.98 4.82
N SER A 3 -7.09 60.70 3.53
CA SER A 3 -8.21 59.93 2.98
C SER A 3 -7.98 58.46 3.28
N VAL A 4 -8.89 57.84 4.04
CA VAL A 4 -8.90 56.39 4.26
C VAL A 4 -9.48 55.77 2.99
N ASN A 5 -8.62 55.23 2.13
CA ASN A 5 -9.06 54.40 1.01
C ASN A 5 -9.64 53.11 1.58
N ASN A 6 -10.96 53.00 1.53
CA ASN A 6 -11.68 51.79 1.87
C ASN A 6 -11.72 50.92 0.61
N ASP A 7 -10.59 50.30 0.29
CA ASP A 7 -10.50 49.33 -0.81
C ASP A 7 -11.25 48.07 -0.38
N LEU A 8 -12.55 48.03 -0.68
CA LEU A 8 -13.33 46.79 -0.60
C LEU A 8 -12.67 45.76 -1.51
N LEU A 9 -12.11 44.71 -0.90
CA LEU A 9 -11.71 43.51 -1.62
C LEU A 9 -12.90 43.03 -2.47
N PRO A 10 -12.69 42.68 -3.75
CA PRO A 10 -13.79 42.31 -4.64
C PRO A 10 -14.51 41.09 -4.08
N VAL A 11 -15.82 41.23 -3.86
CA VAL A 11 -16.68 40.13 -3.45
C VAL A 11 -16.62 39.06 -4.55
N PRO A 12 -16.31 37.79 -4.23
CA PRO A 12 -16.22 36.74 -5.23
C PRO A 12 -17.51 36.66 -6.05
N SER A 13 -17.40 36.59 -7.37
CA SER A 13 -18.59 36.46 -8.22
C SER A 13 -19.38 35.20 -7.86
N LEU A 14 -20.69 35.20 -8.13
CA LEU A 14 -21.58 34.06 -7.88
C LEU A 14 -21.02 32.72 -8.41
N LYS A 15 -20.27 32.76 -9.53
CA LYS A 15 -19.61 31.56 -10.08
C LYS A 15 -18.51 31.01 -9.17
N TRP A 16 -17.74 31.88 -8.54
CA TRP A 16 -16.68 31.48 -7.60
C TRP A 16 -17.27 30.94 -6.29
N GLN A 17 -18.37 31.52 -5.81
CA GLN A 17 -19.07 31.04 -4.62
C GLN A 17 -19.66 29.64 -4.83
N ILE A 18 -20.25 29.38 -6.00
CA ILE A 18 -20.75 28.04 -6.36
C ILE A 18 -19.62 27.02 -6.43
N ALA A 19 -18.49 27.35 -7.08
CA ALA A 19 -17.35 26.46 -7.17
C ALA A 19 -16.76 26.12 -5.79
N GLN A 20 -16.70 27.08 -4.85
CA GLN A 20 -16.27 26.82 -3.48
C GLN A 20 -17.21 25.86 -2.73
N LEU A 21 -18.53 26.07 -2.85
CA LEU A 21 -19.52 25.20 -2.24
C LEU A 21 -19.49 23.77 -2.80
N GLU A 22 -19.19 23.60 -4.08
CA GLU A 22 -19.03 22.28 -4.71
C GLU A 22 -17.77 21.56 -4.20
N ILE A 23 -16.67 22.28 -4.01
CA ILE A 23 -15.44 21.74 -3.42
C ILE A 23 -15.68 21.32 -1.96
N GLU A 24 -16.26 22.21 -1.14
CA GLU A 24 -16.56 21.91 0.26
C GLU A 24 -17.53 20.72 0.38
N ASN A 25 -18.56 20.63 -0.46
CA ASN A 25 -19.47 19.48 -0.48
C ASN A 25 -18.78 18.18 -0.92
N SER A 26 -17.82 18.25 -1.86
CA SER A 26 -17.01 17.11 -2.28
C SER A 26 -16.09 16.64 -1.14
N GLU A 27 -15.45 17.57 -0.44
CA GLU A 27 -14.60 17.30 0.72
C GLU A 27 -15.42 16.72 1.89
N LEU A 28 -16.60 17.26 2.18
CA LEU A 28 -17.53 16.73 3.17
C LEU A 28 -18.00 15.32 2.82
N ARG A 29 -18.35 15.06 1.55
CA ARG A 29 -18.66 13.71 1.06
C ARG A 29 -17.46 12.76 1.13
N GLY A 30 -16.25 13.27 0.94
CA GLY A 30 -15.01 12.51 1.11
C GLY A 30 -14.75 12.16 2.58
N ALA A 31 -14.95 13.12 3.48
CA ALA A 31 -14.80 12.95 4.92
C ALA A 31 -15.79 11.92 5.47
N ASP A 32 -17.05 11.95 5.03
CA ASP A 32 -18.08 10.96 5.40
C ASP A 32 -17.67 9.53 4.99
N LYS A 33 -17.16 9.37 3.76
CA LYS A 33 -16.64 8.07 3.27
C LYS A 33 -15.42 7.60 4.05
N LEU A 34 -14.51 8.52 4.36
CA LEU A 34 -13.31 8.20 5.16
C LEU A 34 -13.72 7.76 6.57
N GLN A 35 -14.68 8.44 7.18
CA GLN A 35 -15.18 8.09 8.51
C GLN A 35 -15.86 6.72 8.54
N ASP A 36 -16.71 6.41 7.56
CA ASP A 36 -17.31 5.06 7.42
C ASP A 36 -16.24 3.99 7.23
N TYR A 37 -15.23 4.25 6.39
CA TYR A 37 -14.10 3.34 6.20
C TYR A 37 -13.33 3.10 7.49
N LEU A 38 -12.93 4.16 8.20
CA LEU A 38 -12.20 4.08 9.46
C LEU A 38 -12.99 3.33 10.52
N TYR A 39 -14.30 3.56 10.60
CA TYR A 39 -15.17 2.83 11.53
C TYR A 39 -15.23 1.33 11.21
N ARG A 40 -15.35 0.94 9.94
CA ARG A 40 -15.28 -0.47 9.53
C ARG A 40 -13.94 -1.12 9.86
N VAL A 41 -12.84 -0.40 9.64
CA VAL A 41 -11.49 -0.86 9.98
C VAL A 41 -11.36 -1.04 11.49
N TYR A 42 -11.83 -0.07 12.28
CA TYR A 42 -11.89 -0.16 13.74
C TYR A 42 -12.68 -1.39 14.21
N LEU A 43 -13.89 -1.62 13.68
CA LEU A 43 -14.69 -2.80 14.04
C LEU A 43 -13.97 -4.12 13.73
N LYS A 44 -13.27 -4.20 12.58
CA LYS A 44 -12.45 -5.36 12.24
C LYS A 44 -11.27 -5.52 13.20
N LEU A 45 -10.56 -4.44 13.51
CA LEU A 45 -9.43 -4.44 14.43
C LEU A 45 -9.82 -4.94 15.81
N ILE A 46 -10.89 -4.39 16.40
CA ILE A 46 -11.34 -4.81 17.74
C ILE A 46 -11.86 -6.26 17.75
N ARG A 47 -12.46 -6.73 16.64
CA ARG A 47 -12.85 -8.14 16.51
C ARG A 47 -11.66 -9.08 16.60
N TRP A 48 -10.53 -8.74 15.98
CA TRP A 48 -9.33 -9.59 15.97
C TRP A 48 -8.41 -9.35 17.18
N LEU A 49 -8.41 -8.13 17.72
CA LEU A 49 -7.57 -7.72 18.84
C LEU A 49 -8.40 -6.97 19.90
N PRO A 50 -9.24 -7.68 20.69
CA PRO A 50 -10.17 -7.03 21.62
C PRO A 50 -9.49 -6.16 22.69
N SER A 51 -8.28 -6.55 23.11
CA SER A 51 -7.47 -5.78 24.06
C SER A 51 -7.08 -4.39 23.57
N LEU A 52 -7.11 -4.16 22.25
CA LEU A 52 -6.85 -2.85 21.65
C LEU A 52 -7.94 -1.83 21.99
N GLN A 53 -9.15 -2.28 22.31
CA GLN A 53 -10.25 -1.38 22.61
C GLN A 53 -9.94 -0.52 23.83
N GLY A 54 -9.55 -1.14 24.96
CA GLY A 54 -9.18 -0.38 26.16
C GLY A 54 -8.00 0.55 25.94
N LEU A 55 -7.07 0.16 25.06
CA LEU A 55 -5.91 0.96 24.71
C LEU A 55 -6.26 2.18 23.85
N LEU A 56 -7.17 2.03 22.87
CA LEU A 56 -7.63 3.13 22.02
C LEU A 56 -8.47 4.16 22.78
N HIS A 57 -9.10 3.76 23.88
CA HIS A 57 -9.84 4.67 24.76
C HIS A 57 -8.96 5.28 25.87
N SER A 58 -7.68 4.88 25.95
CA SER A 58 -6.72 5.43 26.91
C SER A 58 -6.11 6.72 26.40
N GLU A 59 -5.96 7.72 27.27
CA GLU A 59 -5.26 8.97 26.93
C GLU A 59 -3.73 8.82 26.93
N ALA A 60 -3.21 7.66 27.35
CA ALA A 60 -1.78 7.36 27.36
C ALA A 60 -1.27 6.96 25.96
N THR A 61 -0.83 7.95 25.19
CA THR A 61 -0.39 7.78 23.78
C THR A 61 0.88 6.95 23.59
N GLY A 62 1.69 6.74 24.64
CA GLY A 62 2.90 5.93 24.61
C GLY A 62 2.61 4.45 24.35
N ASP A 63 1.63 3.89 25.05
CA ASP A 63 1.26 2.47 24.95
C ASP A 63 0.72 2.12 23.55
N LEU A 64 -0.01 3.06 22.92
CA LEU A 64 -0.51 2.91 21.55
C LEU A 64 0.62 2.83 20.53
N ARG A 65 1.63 3.71 20.64
CA ARG A 65 2.76 3.75 19.71
C ARG A 65 3.52 2.42 19.72
N ASP A 66 3.77 1.86 20.90
CA ASP A 66 4.47 0.58 21.04
C ASP A 66 3.67 -0.57 20.45
N VAL A 67 2.35 -0.59 20.63
CA VAL A 67 1.47 -1.60 20.03
C VAL A 67 1.46 -1.49 18.51
N PHE A 68 1.38 -0.28 17.95
CA PHE A 68 1.47 -0.09 16.50
C PHE A 68 2.81 -0.58 15.94
N GLN A 69 3.94 -0.24 16.59
CA GLN A 69 5.25 -0.73 16.16
C GLN A 69 5.33 -2.26 16.16
N LYS A 70 4.78 -2.92 17.19
CA LYS A 70 4.74 -4.39 17.27
C LYS A 70 3.87 -5.00 16.17
N LEU A 71 2.71 -4.40 15.89
CA LEU A 71 1.82 -4.85 14.82
C LEU A 71 2.47 -4.70 13.44
N THR A 72 3.08 -3.55 13.15
CA THR A 72 3.81 -3.33 11.90
C THR A 72 4.95 -4.34 11.74
N LYS A 73 5.77 -4.53 12.78
CA LYS A 73 6.85 -5.51 12.76
C LYS A 73 6.35 -6.94 12.54
N GLY A 74 5.20 -7.31 13.14
CA GLY A 74 4.57 -8.61 12.94
C GLY A 74 4.08 -8.80 11.50
N ALA A 75 3.45 -7.78 10.92
CA ALA A 75 3.00 -7.79 9.54
C ALA A 75 4.18 -7.89 8.56
N ASP A 76 5.24 -7.09 8.76
CA ASP A 76 6.46 -7.13 7.96
C ASP A 76 7.14 -8.50 8.05
N GLY A 77 7.16 -9.10 9.25
CA GLY A 77 7.68 -10.45 9.47
C GLY A 77 6.90 -11.50 8.69
N ALA A 78 5.57 -11.50 8.80
CA ALA A 78 4.71 -12.43 8.07
C ALA A 78 4.89 -12.28 6.54
N HIS A 79 4.91 -11.06 6.01
CA HIS A 79 5.18 -10.81 4.59
C HIS A 79 6.57 -11.29 4.17
N GLY A 80 7.58 -11.11 5.02
CA GLY A 80 8.94 -11.59 4.80
C GLY A 80 8.99 -13.12 4.72
N ASP A 81 8.35 -13.81 5.66
CA ASP A 81 8.29 -15.27 5.73
C ASP A 81 7.53 -15.87 4.54
N ASP A 82 6.38 -15.30 4.18
CA ASP A 82 5.59 -15.71 3.02
C ASP A 82 6.39 -15.54 1.72
N THR A 83 7.06 -14.41 1.53
CA THR A 83 7.86 -14.15 0.32
C THR A 83 9.08 -15.07 0.26
N ALA A 84 9.73 -15.32 1.40
CA ALA A 84 10.90 -16.20 1.47
C ALA A 84 10.55 -17.67 1.20
N SER A 85 9.44 -18.15 1.78
CA SER A 85 8.95 -19.51 1.56
C SER A 85 8.49 -19.72 0.12
N LEU A 86 7.72 -18.78 -0.43
CA LEU A 86 7.25 -18.82 -1.82
C LEU A 86 8.42 -18.83 -2.81
N LYS A 87 9.43 -17.99 -2.61
CA LYS A 87 10.64 -17.98 -3.44
C LYS A 87 11.31 -19.36 -3.48
N SER A 88 11.43 -20.02 -2.33
CA SER A 88 12.06 -21.34 -2.26
C SER A 88 11.21 -22.41 -2.95
N ALA A 89 9.89 -22.36 -2.78
CA ALA A 89 8.97 -23.29 -3.42
C ALA A 89 9.01 -23.17 -4.95
N VAL A 90 9.01 -21.94 -5.48
CA VAL A 90 9.08 -21.69 -6.93
C VAL A 90 10.41 -22.16 -7.51
N ALA A 91 11.53 -21.88 -6.84
CA ALA A 91 12.84 -22.35 -7.31
C ALA A 91 12.92 -23.88 -7.35
N HIS A 92 12.38 -24.56 -6.33
CA HIS A 92 12.31 -26.03 -6.32
C HIS A 92 11.46 -26.56 -7.46
N TRP A 93 10.25 -26.03 -7.61
CA TRP A 93 9.34 -26.40 -8.69
C TRP A 93 9.96 -26.25 -10.07
N LEU A 94 10.65 -25.13 -10.33
CA LEU A 94 11.36 -24.90 -11.59
C LEU A 94 12.48 -25.93 -11.82
N ASN A 95 13.24 -26.26 -10.78
CA ASN A 95 14.32 -27.24 -10.88
C ASN A 95 13.83 -28.69 -11.09
N GLU A 96 12.58 -28.98 -10.75
CA GLU A 96 11.92 -30.28 -11.00
C GLU A 96 11.30 -30.39 -12.40
N CYS A 97 11.19 -29.27 -13.15
CA CYS A 97 10.71 -29.29 -14.52
C CYS A 97 11.66 -30.07 -15.45
N SER A 98 11.13 -30.53 -16.60
CA SER A 98 11.91 -31.24 -17.62
C SER A 98 11.80 -30.52 -18.98
N PRO A 99 12.92 -30.03 -19.55
CA PRO A 99 14.26 -30.02 -18.98
C PRO A 99 14.37 -29.03 -17.80
N PRO A 100 15.23 -29.31 -16.81
CA PRO A 100 15.47 -28.37 -15.72
C PRO A 100 16.20 -27.12 -16.24
N PRO A 101 16.07 -25.97 -15.56
CA PRO A 101 16.90 -24.81 -15.77
C PRO A 101 18.39 -25.15 -15.74
N ASP A 102 19.14 -24.57 -16.68
CA ASP A 102 20.61 -24.62 -16.71
C ASP A 102 21.15 -23.17 -16.77
N PRO A 103 21.81 -22.68 -15.71
CA PRO A 103 22.08 -23.36 -14.43
C PRO A 103 20.81 -23.51 -13.55
N PRO A 104 20.78 -24.45 -12.59
CA PRO A 104 19.66 -24.59 -11.65
C PRO A 104 19.41 -23.32 -10.83
N VAL A 105 18.14 -23.03 -10.54
CA VAL A 105 17.72 -21.86 -9.77
C VAL A 105 18.04 -22.07 -8.29
N ILE A 106 18.91 -21.24 -7.73
CA ILE A 106 19.36 -21.36 -6.33
C ILE A 106 18.36 -20.67 -5.40
N ALA A 107 17.46 -21.45 -4.78
CA ALA A 107 16.39 -20.95 -3.88
C ALA A 107 16.83 -19.92 -2.82
N LYS A 108 18.04 -20.06 -2.26
CA LYS A 108 18.55 -19.16 -1.22
C LYS A 108 19.21 -17.89 -1.76
N SER A 109 19.61 -17.88 -3.03
CA SER A 109 20.23 -16.73 -3.67
C SER A 109 19.19 -15.79 -4.27
N LYS A 110 19.56 -14.53 -4.47
CA LYS A 110 18.83 -13.57 -5.32
C LYS A 110 19.58 -13.31 -6.64
N MET A 111 20.78 -13.84 -6.78
CA MET A 111 21.63 -13.69 -7.98
C MET A 111 21.13 -14.61 -9.08
N CYS A 112 21.24 -14.18 -10.35
CA CYS A 112 20.86 -14.99 -11.50
C CYS A 112 19.40 -15.50 -11.46
N HIS A 113 18.48 -14.65 -11.02
CA HIS A 113 17.02 -14.86 -11.09
C HIS A 113 16.38 -13.77 -11.96
N GLY A 114 15.08 -13.90 -12.23
CA GLY A 114 14.32 -12.92 -12.99
C GLY A 114 14.83 -12.82 -14.44
N PHE A 115 14.95 -11.60 -14.97
CA PHE A 115 15.39 -11.37 -16.35
C PHE A 115 16.85 -11.76 -16.65
N PHE A 116 17.69 -11.96 -15.63
CA PHE A 116 19.08 -12.39 -15.81
C PHE A 116 19.25 -13.91 -15.96
N HIS A 117 18.15 -14.64 -16.02
CA HIS A 117 18.17 -16.09 -16.18
C HIS A 117 17.10 -16.50 -17.19
N ARG A 118 17.48 -17.35 -18.15
CA ARG A 118 16.67 -17.68 -19.34
C ARG A 118 15.23 -18.09 -18.98
N VAL A 119 15.06 -19.08 -18.10
CA VAL A 119 13.75 -19.63 -17.73
C VAL A 119 12.90 -18.63 -16.94
N THR A 120 13.45 -18.03 -15.87
CA THR A 120 12.70 -17.06 -15.07
C THR A 120 12.41 -15.75 -15.81
N GLY A 121 13.24 -15.38 -16.78
CA GLY A 121 13.02 -14.21 -17.63
C GLY A 121 11.86 -14.44 -18.60
N GLU A 122 11.81 -15.62 -19.22
CA GLU A 122 10.70 -16.06 -20.06
C GLU A 122 9.37 -16.04 -19.31
N LEU A 123 9.34 -16.55 -18.08
CA LEU A 123 8.13 -16.55 -17.23
C LEU A 123 7.67 -15.16 -16.79
N LEU A 124 8.57 -14.17 -16.79
CA LEU A 124 8.26 -12.78 -16.47
C LEU A 124 8.00 -11.93 -17.71
N CYS A 125 8.19 -12.50 -18.91
CA CYS A 125 7.90 -11.83 -20.16
C CYS A 125 6.40 -11.51 -20.22
N PRO A 126 6.00 -10.25 -20.47
CA PRO A 126 4.59 -9.94 -20.66
C PRO A 126 4.03 -10.73 -21.84
N ALA A 127 2.75 -11.06 -21.79
CA ALA A 127 2.10 -11.92 -22.79
C ALA A 127 2.10 -11.33 -24.20
N GLU A 128 2.26 -10.00 -24.31
CA GLU A 128 2.33 -9.26 -25.58
C GLU A 128 3.70 -9.36 -26.26
N TYR A 129 4.72 -9.90 -25.58
CA TYR A 129 6.08 -10.02 -26.10
C TYR A 129 6.47 -11.49 -26.22
N ASP A 130 7.13 -11.82 -27.33
CA ASP A 130 7.76 -13.13 -27.50
C ASP A 130 9.18 -13.06 -26.93
N TRP A 131 9.43 -13.80 -25.85
CA TRP A 131 10.74 -13.90 -25.22
C TRP A 131 11.84 -14.41 -26.18
N THR A 132 11.44 -15.17 -27.21
CA THR A 132 12.37 -15.70 -28.22
C THR A 132 12.68 -14.70 -29.33
N ASP A 133 11.90 -13.63 -29.44
CA ASP A 133 12.15 -12.54 -30.38
C ASP A 133 13.34 -11.73 -29.86
N LYS A 134 14.51 -12.02 -30.42
CA LYS A 134 15.77 -11.46 -29.96
C LYS A 134 15.76 -9.94 -30.14
N MET A 135 16.11 -9.21 -29.07
CA MET A 135 16.61 -7.83 -29.21
C MET A 135 17.88 -7.80 -30.04
#